data_AF-A0A4W4HHR2-F1
#
_entry.id   AF-A0A4W4HHR2-F1
#
_cell.length_a   1.000
_cell.length_b   1.000
_cell.length_c   1.000
_cell.angle_alpha   90.00
_cell.angle_beta   90.00
_cell.angle_gamma   90.00
#
_symmetry.space_group_name_H-M   'P 1'
#
loop_
_entity.id
_entity.type
_entity.pdbx_description
1 polymer ?
#
loop_
_entity_poly.entity_id
_entity_poly.type
_entity_poly.pdbx_seq_one_letter_code
_entity_poly.pdbx_strand_id
1 'polypeptide(L)'
;MGGGCVRWGTSLCLCLLLAHCTSVCYAFLPDFWSRVLTLSWNSYTHQYMTEQALLNVTMETLRMVPGQDFGSPAQVGLGRGFWRSVADVVRANADVDFGSTTRADPAYHFDSERVDESTQVLREFWKQTLLLAQEKEHQQARRSLGRLLHTLQDFYSHSNWVEMGQRSEYLHLLHPTEPAVPVASGDQYLVSGSREPLLTTGYVNTYPAKPTGKCSHGGLLDGSRHQGAEGGINKDSTSPLFSPHHYLHKEASELATTATLMLSCLFHSRLFSVQELPPLVIVMDTTGSMFEEITAARLRAMSIIQARARSHAPSLSGSFLLVPFHDPGVGPVQRTDDPEEFQQFLEELMALGGGDEPEMCLSAIQLALIHSPPQSEIFVFTDASPKDRHLYNTVKALILEKQSKVTFLLTEDLSNKASGRGILKRKRREILSPDRFSLYSSLASVSGGMTIFTTNKDIHKASAIVEDSTTSHKVQLDTPTWTLGKKKKKSYSVHQALLSTAGPLAELEQSGGLYRICLLPPIEPGQWQLTVTAHGSVTFSVLGKRLSPLFCKQRS
;
A
#
# COMPACT_ATOMS: atom_id res chain seq x y z
N MET A 1 -23.36 33.78 -51.52
CA MET A 1 -22.58 34.82 -50.82
C MET A 1 -23.16 34.88 -49.41
N GLY A 2 -22.64 34.12 -48.44
CA GLY A 2 -21.49 34.45 -47.59
C GLY A 2 -22.01 35.16 -46.33
N GLY A 3 -21.76 34.74 -45.10
CA GLY A 3 -21.02 33.61 -44.56
C GLY A 3 -21.41 33.35 -43.09
N GLY A 4 -21.02 32.19 -42.57
CA GLY A 4 -21.17 31.83 -41.16
C GLY A 4 -19.83 31.37 -40.62
N CYS A 5 -19.23 32.18 -39.76
CA CYS A 5 -18.00 31.90 -39.03
C CYS A 5 -18.27 30.79 -37.99
N VAL A 6 -17.57 29.65 -38.08
CA VAL A 6 -17.56 28.62 -37.02
C VAL A 6 -16.13 28.41 -36.54
N ARG A 7 -15.97 28.69 -35.24
CA ARG A 7 -14.74 28.71 -34.46
C ARG A 7 -14.03 27.36 -34.45
N TRP A 8 -12.79 27.35 -34.92
CA TRP A 8 -11.76 26.39 -34.54
C TRP A 8 -11.25 26.78 -33.14
N GLY A 9 -11.78 26.15 -32.08
CA GLY A 9 -11.41 26.56 -30.71
C GLY A 9 -11.47 25.47 -29.64
N THR A 10 -11.94 24.26 -29.96
CA THR A 10 -12.15 23.21 -28.95
C THR A 10 -11.08 22.13 -28.93
N SER A 11 -10.30 21.96 -30.01
CA SER A 11 -9.29 20.89 -30.09
C SER A 11 -7.94 21.28 -29.47
N LEU A 12 -7.55 22.56 -29.53
CA LEU A 12 -6.27 23.03 -28.96
C LEU A 12 -6.28 23.11 -27.41
N CYS A 13 -7.46 23.27 -26.81
CA CYS A 13 -7.61 23.42 -25.37
C CYS A 13 -7.39 22.09 -24.61
N LEU A 14 -7.67 20.96 -25.26
CA LEU A 14 -7.44 19.63 -24.68
C LEU A 14 -5.95 19.29 -24.59
N CYS A 15 -5.14 19.73 -25.56
CA CYS A 15 -3.69 19.54 -25.54
C CYS A 15 -2.98 20.46 -24.53
N LEU A 16 -3.48 21.68 -24.31
CA LEU A 16 -2.90 22.62 -23.34
C LEU A 16 -3.26 22.26 -21.89
N LEU A 17 -4.41 21.62 -21.64
CA LEU A 17 -4.75 21.06 -20.32
C LEU A 17 -3.86 19.88 -19.91
N LEU A 18 -3.25 19.17 -20.86
CA LEU A 18 -2.31 18.08 -20.59
C LEU A 18 -0.89 18.58 -20.22
N ALA A 19 -0.53 19.82 -20.59
CA ALA A 19 0.78 20.39 -20.29
C ALA A 19 0.88 21.09 -18.92
N HIS A 20 -0.25 21.35 -18.23
CA HIS A 20 -0.28 22.07 -16.94
C HIS A 20 -0.61 21.18 -15.73
N CYS A 21 -0.76 19.86 -15.92
CA CYS A 21 -0.94 18.88 -14.84
C CYS A 21 0.39 18.29 -14.31
N THR A 22 1.53 18.95 -14.52
CA THR A 22 2.86 18.44 -14.11
C THR A 22 3.29 18.83 -12.69
N SER A 23 2.39 19.37 -11.86
CA SER A 23 2.76 19.78 -10.49
C SER A 23 1.81 19.28 -9.38
N VAL A 24 0.98 18.27 -9.64
CA VAL A 24 0.16 17.64 -8.60
C VAL A 24 0.35 16.12 -8.65
N CYS A 25 1.02 15.59 -7.62
CA CYS A 25 1.12 14.17 -7.26
C CYS A 25 1.69 13.23 -8.33
N TYR A 26 2.99 12.98 -8.23
CA TYR A 26 3.62 11.76 -8.77
C TYR A 26 2.87 10.52 -8.26
N ALA A 27 2.64 9.57 -9.17
CA ALA A 27 2.08 8.23 -8.99
C ALA A 27 0.58 8.02 -9.31
N PHE A 28 0.18 8.20 -10.58
CA PHE A 28 -0.66 7.22 -11.28
C PHE A 28 -0.83 7.55 -12.77
N LEU A 29 -0.46 6.63 -13.66
CA LEU A 29 -1.14 6.46 -14.95
C LEU A 29 -1.72 5.05 -14.96
N PRO A 30 -3.00 4.87 -14.58
CA PRO A 30 -3.66 3.55 -14.62
C PRO A 30 -3.67 2.98 -16.04
N ASP A 31 -3.91 1.66 -16.15
CA ASP A 31 -4.23 0.89 -17.37
C ASP A 31 -5.16 1.61 -18.37
N PHE A 32 -5.97 2.56 -17.87
CA PHE A 32 -6.76 3.49 -18.67
C PHE A 32 -5.90 4.35 -19.60
N TRP A 33 -4.81 4.97 -19.13
CA TRP A 33 -4.02 5.90 -19.97
C TRP A 33 -3.14 5.18 -20.97
N SER A 34 -2.59 4.00 -20.67
CA SER A 34 -1.89 3.22 -21.69
C SER A 34 -2.86 2.84 -22.82
N ARG A 35 -4.02 2.25 -22.51
CA ARG A 35 -5.05 1.87 -23.49
C ARG A 35 -5.69 3.05 -24.23
N VAL A 36 -5.84 4.20 -23.56
CA VAL A 36 -6.38 5.44 -24.14
C VAL A 36 -5.35 6.13 -25.04
N LEU A 37 -4.07 6.14 -24.66
CA LEU A 37 -2.99 6.72 -25.47
C LEU A 37 -2.62 5.83 -26.66
N THR A 38 -2.71 4.50 -26.53
CA THR A 38 -2.42 3.55 -27.62
C THR A 38 -3.64 3.19 -28.48
N LEU A 39 -4.84 3.61 -28.07
CA LEU A 39 -6.13 3.24 -28.67
C LEU A 39 -6.36 1.73 -28.76
N SER A 40 -5.78 0.95 -27.84
CA SER A 40 -5.73 -0.51 -27.91
C SER A 40 -6.40 -1.19 -26.70
N TRP A 41 -7.73 -1.20 -26.71
CA TRP A 41 -8.57 -1.69 -25.62
C TRP A 41 -8.38 -3.18 -25.28
N ASN A 42 -7.87 -3.98 -26.23
CA ASN A 42 -7.63 -5.42 -26.10
C ASN A 42 -6.15 -5.79 -25.89
N SER A 43 -5.27 -4.82 -25.61
CA SER A 43 -3.85 -5.11 -25.34
C SER A 43 -3.62 -5.62 -23.92
N TYR A 44 -2.69 -6.56 -23.80
CA TYR A 44 -2.20 -7.09 -22.53
C TYR A 44 -0.99 -6.26 -22.11
N THR A 45 -1.20 -5.38 -21.12
CA THR A 45 -0.15 -4.49 -20.61
C THR A 45 0.75 -5.21 -19.60
N HIS A 46 1.95 -4.70 -19.37
CA HIS A 46 2.85 -5.19 -18.31
C HIS A 46 2.18 -5.15 -16.93
N GLN A 47 1.41 -4.10 -16.66
CA GLN A 47 0.55 -4.00 -15.48
C GLN A 47 -0.43 -5.18 -15.41
N TYR A 48 -1.21 -5.41 -16.46
CA TYR A 48 -2.21 -6.49 -16.48
C TYR A 48 -1.58 -7.87 -16.28
N MET A 49 -0.50 -8.18 -17.02
CA MET A 49 0.21 -9.47 -16.90
C MET A 49 0.73 -9.68 -15.48
N THR A 50 1.31 -8.63 -14.87
CA THR A 50 1.83 -8.67 -13.49
C THR A 50 0.71 -8.87 -12.47
N GLU A 51 -0.40 -8.12 -12.56
CA GLU A 51 -1.53 -8.25 -11.63
C GLU A 51 -2.16 -9.64 -11.70
N GLN A 52 -2.40 -10.16 -12.91
CA GLN A 52 -2.98 -11.49 -13.11
C GLN A 52 -2.04 -12.59 -12.62
N ALA A 53 -0.73 -12.47 -12.89
CA ALA A 53 0.24 -13.45 -12.44
C ALA A 53 0.27 -13.53 -10.91
N LEU A 54 0.39 -12.39 -10.24
CA LEU A 54 0.41 -12.33 -8.78
C LEU A 54 -0.89 -12.85 -8.17
N LEU A 55 -2.05 -12.47 -8.73
CA LEU A 55 -3.34 -12.96 -8.28
C LEU A 55 -3.45 -14.49 -8.42
N ASN A 56 -3.09 -15.04 -9.58
CA ASN A 56 -3.18 -16.48 -9.83
C ASN A 56 -2.28 -17.29 -8.89
N VAL A 57 -1.03 -16.89 -8.74
CA VAL A 57 -0.09 -17.57 -7.84
C VAL A 57 -0.58 -17.50 -6.39
N THR A 58 -1.16 -16.37 -5.99
CA THR A 58 -1.76 -16.22 -4.66
C THR A 58 -2.92 -17.17 -4.44
N MET A 59 -3.85 -17.22 -5.41
CA MET A 59 -5.02 -18.08 -5.30
C MET A 59 -4.64 -19.56 -5.29
N GLU A 60 -3.65 -19.98 -6.08
CA GLU A 60 -3.13 -21.35 -6.04
C GLU A 60 -2.43 -21.67 -4.71
N THR A 61 -1.63 -20.74 -4.20
CA THR A 61 -0.96 -20.91 -2.89
C THR A 61 -1.99 -21.10 -1.78
N LEU A 62 -3.08 -20.34 -1.78
CA LEU A 62 -4.15 -20.47 -0.80
C LEU A 62 -4.93 -21.79 -0.92
N ARG A 63 -5.10 -22.32 -2.14
CA ARG A 63 -5.74 -23.62 -2.38
C ARG A 63 -4.93 -24.79 -1.85
N MET A 64 -3.61 -24.66 -1.76
CA MET A 64 -2.70 -25.71 -1.30
C MET A 64 -2.59 -25.81 0.23
N VAL A 65 -3.21 -24.90 1.00
CA VAL A 65 -3.20 -24.92 2.47
C VAL A 65 -4.24 -25.94 3.00
N PRO A 66 -3.83 -27.03 3.68
CA PRO A 66 -4.76 -28.04 4.17
C PRO A 66 -5.67 -27.48 5.29
N GLY A 67 -6.98 -27.74 5.20
CA GLY A 67 -7.95 -27.43 6.27
C GLY A 67 -8.71 -26.11 6.14
N GLN A 68 -8.53 -25.35 5.05
CA GLN A 68 -9.38 -24.22 4.71
C GLN A 68 -10.03 -24.43 3.33
N ASP A 69 -11.31 -24.84 3.33
CA ASP A 69 -12.14 -24.84 2.12
C ASP A 69 -12.42 -23.39 1.71
N PHE A 70 -11.48 -22.78 1.00
CA PHE A 70 -11.74 -21.56 0.27
C PHE A 70 -12.65 -21.91 -0.91
N GLY A 71 -13.92 -21.54 -0.82
CA GLY A 71 -14.83 -21.60 -1.96
C GLY A 71 -14.33 -20.78 -3.16
N SER A 72 -15.12 -20.76 -4.24
CA SER A 72 -14.75 -20.21 -5.55
C SER A 72 -14.01 -18.85 -5.50
N PRO A 73 -13.19 -18.49 -6.51
CA PRO A 73 -12.31 -17.30 -6.50
C PRO A 73 -12.96 -15.97 -6.09
N ALA A 74 -14.28 -15.83 -6.23
CA ALA A 74 -15.04 -14.67 -5.79
C ALA A 74 -15.17 -14.53 -4.25
N GLN A 75 -14.87 -15.59 -3.48
CA GLN A 75 -15.05 -15.63 -2.02
C GLN A 75 -13.79 -15.22 -1.24
N VAL A 76 -12.59 -15.32 -1.82
CA VAL A 76 -11.34 -14.92 -1.17
C VAL A 76 -11.13 -13.42 -1.35
N GLY A 77 -11.66 -12.62 -0.44
CA GLY A 77 -11.28 -11.22 -0.35
C GLY A 77 -9.86 -11.10 0.18
N LEU A 78 -8.85 -11.06 -0.69
CA LEU A 78 -7.41 -10.99 -0.35
C LEU A 78 -6.99 -9.76 0.50
N GLY A 79 -7.92 -8.86 0.80
CA GLY A 79 -7.72 -7.73 1.71
C GLY A 79 -6.92 -6.58 1.10
N ARG A 80 -6.94 -5.42 1.77
CA ARG A 80 -6.23 -4.21 1.28
C ARG A 80 -4.70 -4.36 1.28
N GLY A 81 -4.14 -5.14 2.20
CA GLY A 81 -2.70 -5.38 2.29
C GLY A 81 -2.14 -6.06 1.04
N PHE A 82 -2.80 -7.12 0.59
CA PHE A 82 -2.45 -7.82 -0.65
C PHE A 82 -2.43 -6.89 -1.86
N TRP A 83 -3.53 -6.18 -2.11
CA TRP A 83 -3.63 -5.30 -3.28
C TRP A 83 -2.64 -4.12 -3.24
N ARG A 84 -2.21 -3.68 -2.05
CA ARG A 84 -1.11 -2.71 -1.93
C ARG A 84 0.23 -3.32 -2.29
N SER A 85 0.51 -4.54 -1.85
CA SER A 85 1.73 -5.25 -2.26
C SER A 85 1.77 -5.48 -3.76
N VAL A 86 0.65 -5.85 -4.39
CA VAL A 86 0.53 -5.93 -5.85
C VAL A 86 0.82 -4.57 -6.51
N ALA A 87 0.22 -3.50 -5.97
CA ALA A 87 0.45 -2.15 -6.48
C ALA A 87 1.91 -1.69 -6.38
N ASP A 88 2.67 -2.12 -5.35
CA ASP A 88 4.11 -1.84 -5.25
C ASP A 88 4.89 -2.45 -6.42
N VAL A 89 4.58 -3.70 -6.78
CA VAL A 89 5.24 -4.41 -7.88
C VAL A 89 4.85 -3.83 -9.23
N VAL A 90 3.55 -3.59 -9.44
CA VAL A 90 3.05 -2.95 -10.67
C VAL A 90 3.67 -1.56 -10.87
N ARG A 91 3.78 -0.76 -9.80
CA ARG A 91 4.40 0.56 -9.88
C ARG A 91 5.87 0.46 -10.27
N ALA A 92 6.61 -0.44 -9.64
CA ALA A 92 8.03 -0.62 -9.94
C ALA A 92 8.29 -1.25 -11.31
N ASN A 93 7.35 -2.06 -11.81
CA ASN A 93 7.36 -2.53 -13.20
C ASN A 93 7.19 -1.34 -14.15
N ALA A 94 6.15 -0.52 -13.99
CA ALA A 94 5.92 0.63 -14.86
C ALA A 94 7.04 1.69 -14.76
N ASP A 95 7.64 1.88 -13.59
CA ASP A 95 8.69 2.88 -13.36
C ASP A 95 9.94 2.67 -14.23
N VAL A 96 10.17 1.46 -14.78
CA VAL A 96 11.31 1.22 -15.68
C VAL A 96 11.22 2.10 -16.94
N ASP A 97 10.02 2.29 -17.49
CA ASP A 97 9.75 3.16 -18.67
C ASP A 97 9.83 4.67 -18.37
N PHE A 98 9.77 5.08 -17.10
CA PHE A 98 9.70 6.49 -16.70
C PHE A 98 10.94 6.96 -15.94
N GLY A 99 11.71 6.04 -15.37
CA GLY A 99 12.89 6.32 -14.56
C GLY A 99 13.98 6.99 -15.39
N SER A 100 14.52 8.11 -14.89
CA SER A 100 15.55 8.88 -15.60
C SER A 100 16.81 8.09 -15.95
N THR A 101 17.11 7.02 -15.21
CA THR A 101 18.29 6.16 -15.42
C THR A 101 17.97 4.89 -16.22
N THR A 102 16.72 4.45 -16.28
CA THR A 102 16.32 3.17 -16.90
C THR A 102 15.68 3.36 -18.27
N ARG A 103 14.83 4.39 -18.42
CA ARG A 103 14.02 4.64 -19.63
C ARG A 103 14.82 4.70 -20.94
N ALA A 104 16.05 5.21 -20.87
CA ALA A 104 16.89 5.43 -22.05
C ALA A 104 18.02 4.40 -22.17
N ASP A 105 18.10 3.44 -21.25
CA ASP A 105 19.15 2.43 -21.22
C ASP A 105 18.62 1.12 -21.83
N PRO A 106 19.11 0.72 -23.03
CA PRO A 106 18.63 -0.47 -23.73
C PRO A 106 18.78 -1.76 -22.92
N ALA A 107 19.71 -1.81 -21.96
CA ALA A 107 19.93 -3.00 -21.15
C ALA A 107 18.71 -3.35 -20.29
N TYR A 108 17.91 -2.36 -19.87
CA TYR A 108 16.70 -2.61 -19.06
C TYR A 108 15.51 -3.10 -19.90
N HIS A 109 15.56 -2.89 -21.21
CA HIS A 109 14.46 -3.08 -22.15
C HIS A 109 14.72 -4.16 -23.22
N PHE A 110 15.81 -4.92 -23.10
CA PHE A 110 16.23 -5.89 -24.13
C PHE A 110 16.38 -5.29 -25.54
N ASP A 111 16.76 -4.02 -25.63
CA ASP A 111 16.88 -3.33 -26.90
C ASP A 111 18.31 -3.37 -27.46
N SER A 112 18.42 -3.02 -28.74
CA SER A 112 19.70 -2.77 -29.42
C SER A 112 20.69 -3.94 -29.38
N GLU A 113 20.17 -5.16 -29.42
CA GLU A 113 20.93 -6.42 -29.41
C GLU A 113 21.83 -6.61 -28.17
N ARG A 114 21.59 -5.85 -27.10
CA ARG A 114 22.31 -5.96 -25.82
C ARG A 114 21.80 -7.11 -24.94
N VAL A 115 21.50 -8.24 -25.55
CA VAL A 115 20.84 -9.38 -24.88
C VAL A 115 21.65 -9.90 -23.69
N ASP A 116 22.98 -9.97 -23.80
CA ASP A 116 23.85 -10.43 -22.71
C ASP A 116 23.82 -9.47 -21.51
N GLU A 117 23.89 -8.16 -21.77
CA GLU A 117 23.81 -7.12 -20.73
C GLU A 117 22.42 -7.12 -20.07
N SER A 118 21.35 -7.21 -20.85
CA SER A 118 19.98 -7.31 -20.35
C SER A 118 19.75 -8.56 -19.51
N THR A 119 20.32 -9.69 -19.94
CA THR A 119 20.28 -10.94 -19.18
C THR A 119 21.02 -10.80 -17.85
N GLN A 120 22.14 -10.07 -17.82
CA GLN A 120 22.84 -9.77 -16.58
C GLN A 120 22.01 -8.87 -15.65
N VAL A 121 21.39 -7.81 -16.17
CA VAL A 121 20.49 -6.92 -15.41
C VAL A 121 19.33 -7.71 -14.79
N LEU A 122 18.69 -8.57 -15.59
CA LEU A 122 17.61 -9.45 -15.15
C LEU A 122 18.08 -10.35 -13.99
N ARG A 123 19.24 -11.01 -14.12
CA ARG A 123 19.79 -11.89 -13.07
C ARG A 123 20.23 -11.13 -11.81
N GLU A 124 20.70 -9.89 -11.93
CA GLU A 124 21.02 -9.06 -10.77
C GLU A 124 19.77 -8.70 -9.99
N PHE A 125 18.69 -8.29 -10.67
CA PHE A 125 17.41 -8.04 -10.00
C PHE A 125 16.83 -9.29 -9.36
N TRP A 126 17.01 -10.47 -9.97
CA TRP A 126 16.64 -11.74 -9.36
C TRP A 126 17.38 -11.96 -8.03
N LYS A 127 18.70 -11.84 -8.04
CA LYS A 127 19.55 -12.02 -6.86
C LYS A 127 19.20 -11.00 -5.77
N GLN A 128 19.03 -9.73 -6.15
CA GLN A 128 18.64 -8.66 -5.25
C GLN A 128 17.26 -8.92 -4.62
N THR A 129 16.29 -9.37 -5.41
CA THR A 129 14.95 -9.73 -4.91
C THR A 129 15.03 -10.84 -3.87
N LEU A 130 15.83 -11.88 -4.12
CA LEU A 130 16.02 -12.98 -3.18
C LEU A 130 16.68 -12.52 -1.88
N LEU A 131 17.74 -11.72 -1.96
CA LEU A 131 18.47 -11.20 -0.79
C LEU A 131 17.57 -10.30 0.06
N LEU A 132 16.89 -9.33 -0.55
CA LEU A 132 15.98 -8.42 0.15
C LEU A 132 14.81 -9.18 0.80
N ALA A 133 14.31 -10.23 0.14
CA ALA A 133 13.27 -11.09 0.73
C ALA A 133 13.80 -11.86 1.97
N GLN A 134 15.05 -12.35 1.92
CA GLN A 134 15.69 -13.02 3.07
C GLN A 134 15.93 -12.05 4.24
N GLU A 135 16.26 -10.81 3.95
CA GLU A 135 16.47 -9.74 4.95
C GLU A 135 15.15 -9.16 5.51
N LYS A 136 13.99 -9.71 5.12
CA LYS A 136 12.64 -9.21 5.46
C LYS A 136 12.38 -7.77 4.96
N GLU A 137 13.12 -7.30 3.98
CA GLU A 137 12.96 -5.99 3.32
C GLU A 137 11.91 -6.08 2.19
N HIS A 138 10.69 -6.50 2.54
CA HIS A 138 9.64 -6.89 1.57
C HIS A 138 9.28 -5.77 0.58
N GLN A 139 9.29 -4.50 1.00
CA GLN A 139 8.98 -3.37 0.11
C GLN A 139 10.05 -3.19 -0.97
N GLN A 140 11.33 -3.24 -0.60
CA GLN A 140 12.43 -3.12 -1.56
C GLN A 140 12.48 -4.35 -2.47
N ALA A 141 12.23 -5.53 -1.90
CA ALA A 141 12.16 -6.77 -2.67
C ALA A 141 11.03 -6.75 -3.71
N ARG A 142 9.84 -6.23 -3.35
CA ARG A 142 8.74 -5.99 -4.31
C ARG A 142 9.10 -5.00 -5.41
N ARG A 143 9.82 -3.92 -5.08
CA ARG A 143 10.33 -2.98 -6.11
C ARG A 143 11.32 -3.67 -7.06
N SER A 144 12.26 -4.45 -6.52
CA SER A 144 13.21 -5.24 -7.32
C SER A 144 12.50 -6.26 -8.21
N LEU A 145 11.47 -6.95 -7.68
CA LEU A 145 10.61 -7.85 -8.45
C LEU A 145 9.87 -7.14 -9.58
N GLY A 146 9.35 -5.93 -9.35
CA GLY A 146 8.67 -5.18 -10.41
C GLY A 146 9.59 -4.89 -11.60
N ARG A 147 10.83 -4.46 -11.32
CA ARG A 147 11.85 -4.20 -12.35
C ARG A 147 12.26 -5.47 -13.08
N LEU A 148 12.46 -6.56 -12.34
CA LEU A 148 12.72 -7.90 -12.87
C LEU A 148 11.64 -8.34 -13.87
N LEU A 149 10.38 -8.20 -13.49
CA LEU A 149 9.24 -8.60 -14.32
C LEU A 149 9.11 -7.73 -15.57
N HIS A 150 9.35 -6.42 -15.47
CA HIS A 150 9.34 -5.53 -16.62
C HIS A 150 10.37 -5.95 -17.68
N THR A 151 11.64 -6.08 -17.28
CA THR A 151 12.72 -6.48 -18.18
C THR A 151 12.46 -7.87 -18.79
N LEU A 152 11.90 -8.81 -18.03
CA LEU A 152 11.49 -10.12 -18.56
C LEU A 152 10.37 -10.02 -19.60
N GLN A 153 9.40 -9.13 -19.41
CA GLN A 153 8.27 -8.94 -20.33
C GLN A 153 8.73 -8.29 -21.65
N ASP A 154 9.61 -7.28 -21.56
CA ASP A 154 10.19 -6.58 -22.72
C ASP A 154 10.93 -7.53 -23.68
N PHE A 155 11.58 -8.58 -23.16
CA PHE A 155 12.23 -9.57 -24.03
C PHE A 155 11.27 -10.12 -25.09
N TYR A 156 10.03 -10.45 -24.72
CA TYR A 156 9.07 -11.06 -25.65
C TYR A 156 8.46 -10.05 -26.62
N SER A 157 8.36 -8.77 -26.23
CA SER A 157 7.83 -7.72 -27.10
C SER A 157 8.89 -7.10 -28.02
N HIS A 158 10.15 -7.06 -27.60
CA HIS A 158 11.25 -6.34 -28.28
C HIS A 158 12.24 -7.25 -29.04
N SER A 159 12.18 -8.58 -28.85
CA SER A 159 13.01 -9.54 -29.60
C SER A 159 12.27 -10.21 -30.76
N ASN A 160 13.00 -10.93 -31.61
CA ASN A 160 12.43 -11.80 -32.65
C ASN A 160 12.02 -13.19 -32.15
N TRP A 161 11.91 -13.42 -30.84
CA TRP A 161 11.64 -14.75 -30.26
C TRP A 161 10.41 -15.43 -30.87
N VAL A 162 9.30 -14.69 -30.95
CA VAL A 162 8.03 -15.19 -31.51
C VAL A 162 8.13 -15.36 -33.03
N GLU A 163 8.84 -14.46 -33.71
CA GLU A 163 9.08 -14.48 -35.15
C GLU A 163 9.93 -15.70 -35.58
N MET A 164 10.83 -16.17 -34.71
CA MET A 164 11.56 -17.43 -34.90
C MET A 164 10.66 -18.68 -34.75
N GLY A 165 9.37 -18.50 -34.49
CA GLY A 165 8.41 -19.58 -34.32
C GLY A 165 8.45 -20.21 -32.93
N GLN A 166 9.15 -19.61 -31.97
CA GLN A 166 9.24 -20.13 -30.61
C GLN A 166 7.88 -19.98 -29.91
N ARG A 167 7.46 -21.03 -29.22
CA ARG A 167 6.18 -21.12 -28.50
C ARG A 167 6.34 -21.49 -27.02
N SER A 168 7.57 -21.50 -26.53
CA SER A 168 7.92 -21.76 -25.14
C SER A 168 8.82 -20.65 -24.60
N GLU A 169 8.97 -20.58 -23.28
CA GLU A 169 9.78 -19.59 -22.59
C GLU A 169 11.26 -19.76 -22.95
N TYR A 170 11.99 -18.64 -23.03
CA TYR A 170 13.43 -18.69 -23.22
C TYR A 170 14.14 -18.95 -21.88
N LEU A 171 14.31 -20.23 -21.55
CA LEU A 171 14.80 -20.66 -20.24
C LEU A 171 16.20 -20.12 -19.88
N HIS A 172 17.03 -19.76 -20.87
CA HIS A 172 18.34 -19.14 -20.63
C HIS A 172 18.26 -17.84 -19.82
N LEU A 173 17.17 -17.07 -19.96
CA LEU A 173 17.00 -15.84 -19.19
C LEU A 173 16.96 -16.12 -17.68
N LEU A 174 16.35 -17.24 -17.29
CA LEU A 174 16.13 -17.62 -15.90
C LEU A 174 17.21 -18.57 -15.36
N HIS A 175 17.84 -19.37 -16.24
CA HIS A 175 18.79 -20.41 -15.87
C HIS A 175 20.08 -20.30 -16.70
N PRO A 176 21.22 -19.89 -16.10
CA PRO A 176 22.47 -19.71 -16.84
C PRO A 176 23.08 -20.99 -17.41
N THR A 177 22.64 -22.16 -16.94
CA THR A 177 23.05 -23.47 -17.45
C THR A 177 22.35 -23.86 -18.74
N GLU A 178 21.22 -23.23 -19.06
CA GLU A 178 20.50 -23.46 -20.31
C GLU A 178 21.27 -22.83 -21.48
N PRO A 179 21.23 -23.42 -22.68
CA PRO A 179 21.98 -22.91 -23.83
C PRO A 179 21.44 -21.55 -24.31
N ALA A 180 22.35 -20.62 -24.60
CA ALA A 180 22.00 -19.33 -25.20
C ALA A 180 21.85 -19.45 -26.72
N VAL A 181 20.82 -18.81 -27.27
CA VAL A 181 20.67 -18.59 -28.71
C VAL A 181 21.64 -17.49 -29.15
N PRO A 182 22.47 -17.70 -30.19
CA PRO A 182 23.39 -16.69 -30.67
C PRO A 182 22.67 -15.42 -31.14
N VAL A 183 23.21 -14.26 -30.76
CA VAL A 183 22.69 -12.94 -31.17
C VAL A 183 23.26 -12.56 -32.54
N ALA A 184 22.42 -11.98 -33.39
CA ALA A 184 22.81 -11.57 -34.73
C ALA A 184 23.88 -10.47 -34.69
N SER A 185 25.02 -10.67 -35.37
CA SER A 185 26.09 -9.67 -35.43
C SER A 185 25.84 -8.61 -36.52
N GLY A 186 26.46 -7.43 -36.38
CA GLY A 186 26.27 -6.23 -37.22
C GLY A 186 26.42 -6.43 -38.73
N ASP A 187 27.18 -7.43 -39.17
CA ASP A 187 27.48 -7.70 -40.59
C ASP A 187 26.70 -8.89 -41.18
N GLN A 188 25.90 -9.58 -40.37
CA GLN A 188 25.07 -10.68 -40.86
C GLN A 188 23.77 -10.11 -41.40
N TYR A 189 23.78 -9.83 -42.71
CA TYR A 189 22.55 -9.89 -43.49
C TYR A 189 21.83 -11.19 -43.11
N LEU A 190 20.51 -11.14 -42.91
CA LEU A 190 19.64 -12.32 -42.93
C LEU A 190 19.70 -12.92 -44.36
N VAL A 191 20.87 -13.43 -44.75
CA VAL A 191 21.08 -14.18 -45.97
C VAL A 191 20.37 -15.49 -45.70
N SER A 192 19.30 -15.69 -46.46
CA SER A 192 18.57 -16.94 -46.59
C SER A 192 19.57 -18.10 -46.77
N GLY A 193 19.98 -18.75 -45.67
CA GLY A 193 21.07 -19.73 -45.71
C GLY A 193 21.69 -20.16 -44.37
N SER A 194 21.63 -19.38 -43.29
CA SER A 194 22.04 -19.87 -41.96
C SER A 194 20.98 -20.83 -41.41
N ARG A 195 21.35 -22.09 -41.18
CA ARG A 195 20.45 -23.17 -40.71
C ARG A 195 19.96 -23.00 -39.27
N GLU A 196 20.56 -22.09 -38.50
CA GLU A 196 20.19 -21.83 -37.10
C GLU A 196 19.59 -20.43 -36.97
N PRO A 197 18.46 -20.28 -36.26
CA PRO A 197 17.81 -18.98 -36.07
C PRO A 197 18.63 -18.12 -35.09
N LEU A 198 18.93 -16.89 -35.50
CA LEU A 198 19.68 -15.91 -34.70
C LEU A 198 18.71 -14.99 -33.95
N LEU A 199 19.01 -14.70 -32.69
CA LEU A 199 18.25 -13.76 -31.87
C LEU A 199 18.63 -12.31 -32.26
N THR A 200 17.64 -11.44 -32.43
CA THR A 200 17.83 -9.99 -32.63
C THR A 200 16.78 -9.22 -31.85
N THR A 201 17.11 -7.98 -31.49
CA THR A 201 16.16 -7.06 -30.85
C THR A 201 16.14 -5.70 -31.55
N GLY A 202 15.13 -4.88 -31.24
CA GLY A 202 14.92 -3.59 -31.89
C GLY A 202 15.87 -2.51 -31.38
N TYR A 203 16.43 -1.69 -32.27
CA TYR A 203 17.15 -0.49 -31.88
C TYR A 203 16.17 0.66 -31.62
N VAL A 204 16.29 1.31 -30.46
CA VAL A 204 15.41 2.40 -30.04
C VAL A 204 16.15 3.75 -30.15
N ASN A 205 15.47 4.77 -30.66
CA ASN A 205 15.96 6.15 -30.70
C ASN A 205 17.28 6.30 -31.49
N THR A 206 18.24 7.06 -30.97
CA THR A 206 19.51 7.37 -31.65
C THR A 206 20.73 6.81 -30.91
N TYR A 207 20.53 6.19 -29.75
CA TYR A 207 21.61 5.62 -28.94
C TYR A 207 21.23 4.25 -28.36
N PRO A 208 22.07 3.21 -28.58
CA PRO A 208 23.22 3.20 -29.49
C PRO A 208 22.79 3.45 -30.94
N ALA A 209 23.70 3.97 -31.76
CA ALA A 209 23.40 4.24 -33.16
C ALA A 209 23.04 2.92 -33.88
N LYS A 210 21.91 2.91 -34.60
CA LYS A 210 21.43 1.72 -35.29
C LYS A 210 22.40 1.31 -36.41
N PRO A 211 22.97 0.09 -36.38
CA PRO A 211 23.83 -0.39 -37.45
C PRO A 211 23.07 -0.60 -38.77
N THR A 212 23.80 -0.59 -39.89
CA THR A 212 23.22 -0.82 -41.21
C THR A 212 22.66 -2.24 -41.29
N GLY A 213 21.43 -2.39 -41.77
CA GLY A 213 20.78 -3.71 -41.90
C GLY A 213 20.08 -4.23 -40.64
N LYS A 214 20.10 -3.48 -39.54
CA LYS A 214 19.42 -3.84 -38.28
C LYS A 214 18.03 -3.20 -38.16
N CYS A 215 17.09 -3.98 -37.63
CA CYS A 215 15.73 -3.52 -37.41
C CYS A 215 15.67 -2.46 -36.30
N SER A 216 14.85 -1.45 -36.52
CA SER A 216 14.45 -0.54 -35.43
C SER A 216 13.52 -1.27 -34.45
N HIS A 217 13.24 -0.66 -33.31
CA HIS A 217 12.12 -1.06 -32.46
C HIS A 217 10.79 -0.75 -33.16
N GLY A 218 10.71 0.45 -33.74
CA GLY A 218 9.57 0.94 -34.51
C GLY A 218 8.55 1.73 -33.67
N GLY A 219 7.42 2.05 -34.29
CA GLY A 219 6.37 2.87 -33.67
C GLY A 219 6.60 4.37 -33.82
N LEU A 220 5.58 5.16 -33.44
CA LEU A 220 5.58 6.61 -33.69
C LEU A 220 6.71 7.36 -32.96
N LEU A 221 7.12 6.86 -31.80
CA LEU A 221 8.06 7.51 -30.90
C LEU A 221 9.53 7.11 -31.13
N ASP A 222 9.81 6.13 -31.98
CA ASP A 222 11.17 5.67 -32.27
C ASP A 222 11.84 6.51 -33.36
N GLY A 223 12.89 7.24 -32.98
CA GLY A 223 13.70 8.07 -33.88
C GLY A 223 14.50 7.27 -34.93
N SER A 224 14.70 5.96 -34.76
CA SER A 224 15.43 5.10 -35.70
C SER A 224 14.54 4.47 -36.78
N ARG A 225 13.22 4.65 -36.70
CA ARG A 225 12.23 3.92 -37.53
C ARG A 225 12.36 4.15 -39.04
N HIS A 226 12.98 5.26 -39.45
CA HIS A 226 13.20 5.65 -40.85
C HIS A 226 14.65 5.46 -41.33
N GLN A 227 15.51 4.92 -40.46
CA GLN A 227 16.84 4.49 -40.84
C GLN A 227 16.73 3.09 -41.46
N GLY A 228 17.60 2.69 -42.41
CA GLY A 228 17.45 1.46 -43.22
C GLY A 228 17.16 0.16 -42.44
N ALA A 229 16.64 -0.86 -43.12
CA ALA A 229 15.90 -1.99 -42.52
C ALA A 229 14.68 -1.50 -41.71
N GLU A 230 13.74 -0.89 -42.45
CA GLU A 230 12.46 -0.36 -41.96
C GLU A 230 11.47 -1.49 -41.69
N GLY A 231 10.59 -1.31 -40.70
CA GLY A 231 9.56 -2.29 -40.36
C GLY A 231 9.40 -2.50 -38.86
N GLY A 232 10.45 -2.29 -38.07
CA GLY A 232 10.41 -2.44 -36.61
C GLY A 232 10.22 -3.90 -36.15
N ILE A 233 10.22 -4.12 -34.83
CA ILE A 233 9.98 -5.44 -34.22
C ILE A 233 9.02 -5.40 -33.01
N ASN A 234 8.67 -4.20 -32.56
CA ASN A 234 7.82 -3.97 -31.39
C ASN A 234 6.46 -4.68 -31.48
N LYS A 235 6.09 -5.34 -30.38
CA LYS A 235 4.82 -6.05 -30.13
C LYS A 235 4.09 -5.56 -28.85
N ASP A 236 4.34 -4.35 -28.36
CA ASP A 236 3.85 -3.82 -27.08
C ASP A 236 2.32 -3.67 -27.02
N SER A 237 1.69 -3.47 -28.17
CA SER A 237 0.24 -3.27 -28.28
C SER A 237 -0.35 -3.96 -29.50
N THR A 238 -1.67 -4.14 -29.48
CA THR A 238 -2.45 -4.59 -30.65
C THR A 238 -2.66 -3.49 -31.69
N SER A 239 -2.13 -2.28 -31.48
CA SER A 239 -2.33 -1.14 -32.38
C SER A 239 -1.23 -1.09 -33.45
N PRO A 240 -1.58 -1.13 -34.74
CA PRO A 240 -0.60 -1.00 -35.84
C PRO A 240 0.10 0.36 -35.86
N LEU A 241 -0.45 1.37 -35.17
CA LEU A 241 0.15 2.71 -35.08
C LEU A 241 1.37 2.73 -34.14
N PHE A 242 1.38 1.87 -33.12
CA PHE A 242 2.40 1.85 -32.08
C PHE A 242 3.35 0.67 -32.24
N SER A 243 2.80 -0.50 -32.56
CA SER A 243 3.59 -1.73 -32.70
C SER A 243 3.53 -2.18 -34.17
N PRO A 244 4.65 -2.19 -34.90
CA PRO A 244 4.66 -2.68 -36.26
C PRO A 244 4.32 -4.18 -36.35
N HIS A 245 4.68 -4.96 -35.34
CA HIS A 245 4.36 -6.38 -35.24
C HIS A 245 3.14 -6.63 -34.34
N HIS A 246 2.17 -5.70 -34.31
CA HIS A 246 0.97 -5.81 -33.48
C HIS A 246 0.19 -7.14 -33.60
N TYR A 247 0.31 -7.82 -34.75
CA TYR A 247 -0.33 -9.11 -35.02
C TYR A 247 0.29 -10.28 -34.23
N LEU A 248 1.50 -10.11 -33.67
CA LEU A 248 2.15 -11.06 -32.76
C LEU A 248 2.04 -10.67 -31.29
N HIS A 249 1.35 -9.55 -30.98
CA HIS A 249 1.20 -9.07 -29.60
C HIS A 249 0.62 -10.13 -28.68
N LYS A 250 -0.39 -10.86 -29.16
CA LYS A 250 -1.07 -11.87 -28.35
C LYS A 250 -0.12 -13.00 -27.97
N GLU A 251 0.58 -13.58 -28.94
CA GLU A 251 1.57 -14.63 -28.75
C GLU A 251 2.70 -14.19 -27.81
N ALA A 252 3.24 -12.98 -28.01
CA ALA A 252 4.28 -12.42 -27.16
C ALA A 252 3.78 -12.22 -25.73
N SER A 253 2.59 -11.66 -25.55
CA SER A 253 1.99 -11.42 -24.24
C SER A 253 1.65 -12.72 -23.49
N GLU A 254 1.28 -13.78 -24.19
CA GLU A 254 1.03 -15.09 -23.59
C GLU A 254 2.34 -15.69 -23.03
N LEU A 255 3.44 -15.64 -23.79
CA LEU A 255 4.75 -16.09 -23.31
C LEU A 255 5.27 -15.23 -22.15
N ALA A 256 5.13 -13.91 -22.25
CA ALA A 256 5.49 -12.98 -21.18
C ALA A 256 4.67 -13.25 -19.90
N THR A 257 3.38 -13.56 -20.03
CA THR A 257 2.51 -13.92 -18.90
C THR A 257 2.96 -15.23 -18.25
N THR A 258 3.26 -16.26 -19.03
CA THR A 258 3.70 -17.55 -18.48
C THR A 258 5.06 -17.44 -17.80
N ALA A 259 6.00 -16.71 -18.39
CA ALA A 259 7.30 -16.42 -17.77
C ALA A 259 7.14 -15.62 -16.46
N THR A 260 6.26 -14.61 -16.45
CA THR A 260 5.90 -13.82 -15.25
C THR A 260 5.31 -14.71 -14.15
N LEU A 261 4.42 -15.65 -14.50
CA LEU A 261 3.82 -16.61 -13.58
C LEU A 261 4.87 -17.52 -12.96
N MET A 262 5.74 -18.14 -13.77
CA MET A 262 6.81 -19.03 -13.29
C MET A 262 7.73 -18.31 -12.29
N LEU A 263 8.12 -17.07 -12.61
CA LEU A 263 8.96 -16.27 -11.73
C LEU A 263 8.23 -15.90 -10.44
N SER A 264 6.97 -15.47 -10.55
CA SER A 264 6.15 -15.08 -9.40
C SER A 264 5.92 -16.24 -8.43
N CYS A 265 5.74 -17.47 -8.92
CA CYS A 265 5.65 -18.68 -8.09
C CYS A 265 6.84 -18.84 -7.13
N LEU A 266 8.06 -18.50 -7.57
CA LEU A 266 9.27 -18.68 -6.78
C LEU A 266 9.41 -17.66 -5.64
N PHE A 267 8.84 -16.47 -5.82
CA PHE A 267 8.94 -15.38 -4.85
C PHE A 267 7.68 -15.16 -4.01
N HIS A 268 6.53 -15.71 -4.42
CA HIS A 268 5.24 -15.39 -3.84
C HIS A 268 5.17 -15.58 -2.33
N SER A 269 5.55 -16.76 -1.83
CA SER A 269 5.54 -17.08 -0.40
C SER A 269 6.47 -16.22 0.45
N ARG A 270 7.47 -15.56 -0.17
CA ARG A 270 8.46 -14.71 0.52
C ARG A 270 8.12 -13.21 0.47
N LEU A 271 7.26 -12.78 -0.46
CA LEU A 271 7.04 -11.35 -0.75
C LEU A 271 5.60 -10.89 -0.56
N PHE A 272 4.67 -11.81 -0.74
CA PHE A 272 3.25 -11.56 -0.73
C PHE A 272 2.57 -12.42 0.32
N SER A 273 3.17 -12.53 1.51
CA SER A 273 2.54 -13.15 2.68
C SER A 273 1.13 -12.60 2.86
N VAL A 274 0.14 -13.31 2.34
CA VAL A 274 -1.28 -12.91 2.30
C VAL A 274 -1.91 -12.89 3.69
N GLN A 275 -1.10 -13.16 4.72
CA GLN A 275 -1.55 -13.35 6.08
C GLN A 275 -0.67 -12.63 7.12
N GLU A 276 0.43 -11.95 6.77
CA GLU A 276 1.22 -11.23 7.78
C GLU A 276 0.39 -10.14 8.47
N LEU A 277 0.21 -10.30 9.79
CA LEU A 277 -0.49 -9.32 10.61
C LEU A 277 0.37 -8.05 10.67
N PRO A 278 -0.22 -6.85 10.55
CA PRO A 278 0.54 -5.61 10.64
C PRO A 278 1.32 -5.59 11.97
N PRO A 279 2.60 -5.19 11.96
CA PRO A 279 3.38 -5.06 13.18
C PRO A 279 2.64 -4.26 14.24
N LEU A 280 2.66 -4.75 15.49
CA LEU A 280 2.10 -4.00 16.61
C LEU A 280 3.22 -3.15 17.22
N VAL A 281 3.07 -1.84 17.12
CA VAL A 281 4.05 -0.90 17.65
C VAL A 281 3.42 -0.08 18.76
N ILE A 282 4.03 -0.08 19.95
CA ILE A 282 3.61 0.71 21.10
C ILE A 282 4.69 1.76 21.39
N VAL A 283 4.29 3.02 21.42
CA VAL A 283 5.13 4.15 21.83
C VAL A 283 4.57 4.66 23.15
N MET A 284 5.37 4.57 24.20
CA MET A 284 4.88 4.70 25.57
C MET A 284 5.62 5.81 26.34
N ASP A 285 4.90 6.82 26.78
CA ASP A 285 5.41 7.76 27.78
C ASP A 285 5.54 7.03 29.13
N THR A 286 6.71 7.16 29.75
CA THR A 286 7.10 6.45 30.99
C THR A 286 7.27 7.37 32.18
N THR A 287 6.77 8.61 32.08
CA THR A 287 6.75 9.57 33.19
C THR A 287 5.88 9.10 34.36
N GLY A 288 6.11 9.64 35.56
CA GLY A 288 5.46 9.22 36.79
C GLY A 288 3.93 9.33 36.82
N SER A 289 3.31 10.13 35.93
CA SER A 289 1.85 10.24 35.81
C SER A 289 1.21 9.12 34.99
N MET A 290 1.99 8.38 34.19
CA MET A 290 1.52 7.41 33.19
C MET A 290 1.12 6.03 33.78
N PHE A 291 0.93 5.89 35.10
CA PHE A 291 0.70 4.58 35.73
C PHE A 291 -0.56 3.86 35.18
N GLU A 292 -1.68 4.57 35.08
CA GLU A 292 -2.94 4.01 34.58
C GLU A 292 -2.85 3.73 33.06
N GLU A 293 -2.14 4.58 32.33
CA GLU A 293 -1.88 4.48 30.91
C GLU A 293 -0.99 3.27 30.58
N ILE A 294 0.07 3.01 31.35
CA ILE A 294 0.91 1.80 31.22
C ILE A 294 0.04 0.56 31.40
N THR A 295 -0.84 0.56 32.41
CA THR A 295 -1.76 -0.55 32.65
C THR A 295 -2.73 -0.72 31.47
N ALA A 296 -3.22 0.38 30.88
CA ALA A 296 -4.08 0.33 29.70
C ALA A 296 -3.35 -0.15 28.44
N ALA A 297 -2.08 0.23 28.26
CA ALA A 297 -1.23 -0.24 27.17
C ALA A 297 -0.93 -1.75 27.30
N ARG A 298 -0.70 -2.26 28.52
CA ARG A 298 -0.57 -3.70 28.80
C ARG A 298 -1.84 -4.47 28.39
N LEU A 299 -3.00 -4.04 28.88
CA LEU A 299 -4.27 -4.67 28.52
C LEU A 299 -4.55 -4.60 27.02
N ARG A 300 -4.19 -3.47 26.38
CA ARG A 300 -4.30 -3.28 24.93
C ARG A 300 -3.48 -4.30 24.16
N ALA A 301 -2.19 -4.39 24.48
CA ALA A 301 -1.26 -5.30 23.83
C ALA A 301 -1.75 -6.75 23.96
N MET A 302 -2.10 -7.15 25.18
CA MET A 302 -2.61 -8.50 25.46
C MET A 302 -3.87 -8.81 24.67
N SER A 303 -4.83 -7.87 24.57
CA SER A 303 -6.04 -8.09 23.79
C SER A 303 -5.74 -8.25 22.29
N ILE A 304 -4.85 -7.41 21.73
CA ILE A 304 -4.42 -7.53 20.33
C ILE A 304 -3.72 -8.88 20.08
N ILE A 305 -2.81 -9.29 20.96
CA ILE A 305 -2.10 -10.58 20.86
C ILE A 305 -3.10 -11.74 20.89
N GLN A 306 -4.05 -11.73 21.82
CA GLN A 306 -5.08 -12.78 21.92
C GLN A 306 -6.01 -12.80 20.71
N ALA A 307 -6.42 -11.63 20.20
CA ALA A 307 -7.24 -11.53 19.00
C ALA A 307 -6.50 -12.10 17.77
N ARG A 308 -5.19 -11.85 17.66
CA ARG A 308 -4.32 -12.44 16.63
C ARG A 308 -4.26 -13.97 16.78
N ALA A 309 -4.05 -14.48 17.99
CA ALA A 309 -3.99 -15.93 18.26
C ALA A 309 -5.29 -16.67 17.92
N ARG A 310 -6.46 -16.07 18.19
CA ARG A 310 -7.78 -16.66 17.89
C ARG A 310 -8.11 -16.73 16.39
N SER A 311 -7.37 -16.01 15.55
CA SER A 311 -7.69 -15.87 14.13
C SER A 311 -7.26 -17.08 13.25
N HIS A 312 -6.90 -18.23 13.83
CA HIS A 312 -6.58 -19.51 13.14
C HIS A 312 -5.65 -19.39 11.92
N ALA A 313 -4.61 -18.56 12.00
CA ALA A 313 -3.53 -18.54 11.01
C ALA A 313 -2.25 -19.11 11.67
N PRO A 314 -2.07 -20.44 11.59
CA PRO A 314 -1.01 -21.14 12.30
C PRO A 314 0.32 -20.95 11.55
N SER A 315 1.02 -19.83 11.82
CA SER A 315 2.44 -19.55 11.49
C SER A 315 2.79 -18.05 11.49
N LEU A 316 1.85 -17.15 11.79
CA LEU A 316 2.08 -15.72 11.67
C LEU A 316 2.97 -15.17 12.78
N SER A 317 4.25 -14.98 12.47
CA SER A 317 5.16 -14.11 13.21
C SER A 317 4.68 -12.67 13.07
N GLY A 318 4.03 -12.12 14.09
CA GLY A 318 3.76 -10.69 14.17
C GLY A 318 4.95 -10.02 14.83
N SER A 319 5.63 -9.09 14.15
CA SER A 319 6.70 -8.34 14.82
C SER A 319 6.09 -7.34 15.80
N PHE A 320 6.55 -7.40 17.04
CA PHE A 320 6.17 -6.48 18.12
C PHE A 320 7.31 -5.50 18.40
N LEU A 321 6.98 -4.24 18.64
CA LEU A 321 7.95 -3.20 18.90
C LEU A 321 7.46 -2.26 20.02
N LEU A 322 8.30 -2.01 21.01
CA LEU A 322 8.05 -1.07 22.10
C LEU A 322 9.11 0.04 22.07
N VAL A 323 8.65 1.28 22.12
CA VAL A 323 9.51 2.47 22.29
C VAL A 323 9.07 3.23 23.54
N PRO A 324 9.73 3.04 24.68
CA PRO A 324 9.51 3.89 25.85
C PRO A 324 10.15 5.27 25.62
N PHE A 325 9.57 6.32 26.20
CA PHE A 325 10.17 7.65 26.22
C PHE A 325 9.79 8.42 27.48
N HIS A 326 10.63 9.38 27.85
CA HIS A 326 10.43 10.40 28.89
C HIS A 326 11.44 11.52 28.64
N ASP A 327 11.30 12.71 29.21
CA ASP A 327 12.33 13.73 29.07
C ASP A 327 13.54 13.44 29.98
N PRO A 328 14.79 13.46 29.49
CA PRO A 328 15.24 13.64 28.10
C PRO A 328 15.50 12.34 27.29
N GLY A 329 15.18 11.17 27.85
CA GLY A 329 15.46 9.86 27.26
C GLY A 329 14.42 9.31 26.28
N VAL A 330 14.86 8.88 25.10
CA VAL A 330 14.01 8.16 24.13
C VAL A 330 14.60 6.77 23.88
N GLY A 331 13.78 5.73 24.03
CA GLY A 331 14.19 4.33 23.88
C GLY A 331 14.83 3.74 25.14
N PRO A 332 15.56 2.61 25.01
CA PRO A 332 15.91 1.90 23.77
C PRO A 332 14.69 1.25 23.08
N VAL A 333 14.81 1.01 21.76
CA VAL A 333 13.80 0.23 21.02
C VAL A 333 13.92 -1.24 21.37
N GLN A 334 12.81 -1.83 21.79
CA GLN A 334 12.71 -3.26 22.06
C GLN A 334 11.88 -3.91 20.97
N ARG A 335 12.39 -4.98 20.36
CA ARG A 335 11.74 -5.68 19.23
C ARG A 335 11.79 -7.18 19.45
N THR A 336 10.69 -7.85 19.19
CA THR A 336 10.59 -9.31 19.23
C THR A 336 9.51 -9.81 18.27
N ASP A 337 9.63 -11.05 17.82
CA ASP A 337 8.57 -11.77 17.10
C ASP A 337 7.78 -12.71 18.06
N ASP A 338 8.19 -12.80 19.34
CA ASP A 338 7.61 -13.61 20.40
C ASP A 338 6.59 -12.79 21.24
N PRO A 339 5.31 -13.20 21.30
CA PRO A 339 4.28 -12.47 22.03
C PRO A 339 4.44 -12.55 23.56
N GLU A 340 5.08 -13.58 24.10
CA GLU A 340 5.39 -13.71 25.51
C GLU A 340 6.56 -12.80 25.90
N GLU A 341 7.61 -12.71 25.08
CA GLU A 341 8.71 -11.77 25.28
C GLU A 341 8.21 -10.31 25.21
N PHE A 342 7.31 -10.00 24.28
CA PHE A 342 6.73 -8.66 24.19
C PHE A 342 5.89 -8.28 25.43
N GLN A 343 5.21 -9.26 26.04
CA GLN A 343 4.51 -9.04 27.31
C GLN A 343 5.49 -8.69 28.43
N GLN A 344 6.64 -9.36 28.50
CA GLN A 344 7.68 -9.05 29.48
C GLN A 344 8.19 -7.61 29.32
N PHE A 345 8.44 -7.15 28.09
CA PHE A 345 8.84 -5.75 27.83
C PHE A 345 7.84 -4.74 28.41
N LEU A 346 6.54 -5.05 28.36
CA LEU A 346 5.49 -4.18 28.90
C LEU A 346 5.37 -4.29 30.43
N GLU A 347 5.59 -5.47 31.01
CA GLU A 347 5.61 -5.68 32.47
C GLU A 347 6.77 -4.93 33.13
N GLU A 348 7.91 -4.84 32.46
CA GLU A 348 9.09 -4.12 32.92
C GLU A 348 8.95 -2.59 32.89
N LEU A 349 7.94 -2.06 32.19
CA LEU A 349 7.68 -0.61 32.18
C LEU A 349 7.35 -0.10 33.58
N MET A 350 8.18 0.83 34.07
CA MET A 350 7.95 1.55 35.32
C MET A 350 7.68 3.02 35.03
N ALA A 351 6.61 3.57 35.60
CA ALA A 351 6.37 5.01 35.63
C ALA A 351 7.38 5.64 36.59
N LEU A 352 8.44 6.24 36.06
CA LEU A 352 9.54 6.80 36.86
C LEU A 352 9.81 8.25 36.47
N GLY A 353 10.09 9.08 37.47
CA GLY A 353 10.51 10.46 37.25
C GLY A 353 9.45 11.32 36.56
N GLY A 354 9.93 12.30 35.80
CA GLY A 354 9.12 13.35 35.17
C GLY A 354 9.59 14.74 35.61
N GLY A 355 9.89 15.58 34.63
CA GLY A 355 10.29 16.98 34.82
C GLY A 355 9.09 17.90 34.72
N ASP A 356 9.17 18.82 33.76
CA ASP A 356 8.08 19.65 33.27
C ASP A 356 7.57 19.13 31.93
N GLU A 357 6.25 19.17 31.74
CA GLU A 357 5.71 19.13 30.39
C GLU A 357 6.27 20.33 29.61
N PRO A 358 6.73 20.18 28.34
CA PRO A 358 6.46 19.09 27.36
C PRO A 358 7.45 17.90 27.28
N GLU A 359 7.09 16.82 26.57
CA GLU A 359 7.82 15.53 26.47
C GLU A 359 8.37 15.19 25.07
N MET A 360 9.34 14.28 24.93
CA MET A 360 10.05 13.92 23.68
C MET A 360 9.29 12.94 22.75
N CYS A 361 7.99 13.16 22.57
CA CYS A 361 7.08 12.23 21.90
C CYS A 361 7.35 12.08 20.38
N LEU A 362 7.65 13.16 19.64
CA LEU A 362 7.84 13.05 18.18
C LEU A 362 9.12 12.29 17.82
N SER A 363 10.16 12.40 18.64
CA SER A 363 11.40 11.64 18.54
C SER A 363 11.14 10.14 18.74
N ALA A 364 10.30 9.79 19.71
CA ALA A 364 9.89 8.41 19.95
C ALA A 364 9.10 7.82 18.77
N ILE A 365 8.18 8.61 18.19
CA ILE A 365 7.43 8.21 16.99
C ILE A 365 8.38 8.05 15.78
N GLN A 366 9.32 8.98 15.60
CA GLN A 366 10.33 8.87 14.54
C GLN A 366 11.13 7.58 14.68
N LEU A 367 11.60 7.28 15.88
CA LEU A 367 12.34 6.06 16.18
C LEU A 367 11.50 4.81 15.90
N ALA A 368 10.23 4.80 16.32
CA ALA A 368 9.29 3.73 16.00
C ALA A 368 9.14 3.52 14.49
N LEU A 369 8.96 4.59 13.70
CA LEU A 369 8.80 4.52 12.24
C LEU A 369 10.06 3.99 11.53
N ILE A 370 11.24 4.37 12.01
CA ILE A 370 12.53 3.90 11.47
C ILE A 370 12.67 2.39 11.65
N HIS A 371 12.35 1.88 12.84
CA HIS A 371 12.55 0.46 13.19
C HIS A 371 11.35 -0.44 12.85
N SER A 372 10.18 0.15 12.56
CA SER A 372 8.99 -0.59 12.16
C SER A 372 8.97 -0.88 10.64
N PRO A 373 8.45 -2.06 10.24
CA PRO A 373 8.14 -2.32 8.84
C PRO A 373 7.09 -1.33 8.28
N PRO A 374 7.01 -1.13 6.96
CA PRO A 374 5.91 -0.38 6.35
C PRO A 374 4.54 -0.96 6.72
N GLN A 375 3.51 -0.12 6.72
CA GLN A 375 2.11 -0.46 7.05
C GLN A 375 1.89 -0.94 8.48
N SER A 376 2.80 -0.57 9.39
CA SER A 376 2.66 -0.84 10.83
C SER A 376 1.50 -0.06 11.45
N GLU A 377 0.92 -0.62 12.50
CA GLU A 377 -0.04 0.07 13.35
C GLU A 377 0.65 0.53 14.64
N ILE A 378 0.75 1.85 14.80
CA ILE A 378 1.47 2.51 15.89
C ILE A 378 0.44 3.09 16.87
N PHE A 379 0.51 2.67 18.13
CA PHE A 379 -0.27 3.22 19.24
C PHE A 379 0.64 4.07 20.12
N VAL A 380 0.28 5.34 20.30
CA VAL A 380 1.03 6.29 21.12
C VAL A 380 0.22 6.60 22.38
N PHE A 381 0.83 6.42 23.54
CA PHE A 381 0.22 6.71 24.85
C PHE A 381 1.02 7.82 25.55
N THR A 382 0.37 8.94 25.88
CA THR A 382 0.99 10.08 26.60
C THR A 382 -0.08 11.00 27.18
N ASP A 383 0.23 11.72 28.26
CA ASP A 383 -0.58 12.79 28.84
C ASP A 383 0.01 14.20 28.58
N ALA A 384 1.11 14.26 27.82
CA ALA A 384 1.92 15.45 27.63
C ALA A 384 2.01 15.92 26.15
N SER A 385 2.13 17.24 25.96
CA SER A 385 2.39 17.82 24.65
C SER A 385 3.83 17.62 24.19
N PRO A 386 4.12 17.65 22.87
CA PRO A 386 5.46 17.34 22.37
C PRO A 386 6.42 18.53 22.51
N LYS A 387 7.60 18.30 23.08
CA LYS A 387 8.71 19.26 23.24
C LYS A 387 9.44 19.47 21.92
N ASP A 388 9.53 18.41 21.14
CA ASP A 388 10.26 18.27 19.88
C ASP A 388 9.42 18.61 18.64
N ARG A 389 8.58 19.64 18.73
CA ARG A 389 7.63 20.09 17.69
C ARG A 389 8.25 20.29 16.30
N HIS A 390 9.54 20.62 16.25
CA HIS A 390 10.30 20.82 15.01
C HIS A 390 10.39 19.54 14.14
N LEU A 391 10.22 18.35 14.72
CA LEU A 391 10.23 17.07 14.01
C LEU A 391 8.93 16.75 13.26
N TYR A 392 7.87 17.56 13.41
CA TYR A 392 6.56 17.28 12.84
C TYR A 392 6.60 16.95 11.33
N ASN A 393 7.32 17.73 10.52
CA ASN A 393 7.39 17.50 9.07
C ASN A 393 8.14 16.20 8.74
N THR A 394 9.21 15.91 9.47
CA THR A 394 9.99 14.67 9.33
C THR A 394 9.14 13.44 9.67
N VAL A 395 8.47 13.47 10.82
CA VAL A 395 7.56 12.39 11.25
C VAL A 395 6.43 12.21 10.25
N LYS A 396 5.81 13.31 9.78
CA LYS A 396 4.76 13.27 8.76
C LYS A 396 5.24 12.62 7.47
N ALA A 397 6.43 12.96 6.99
CA ALA A 397 7.01 12.36 5.78
C ALA A 397 7.22 10.85 5.97
N LEU A 398 7.80 10.44 7.09
CA LEU A 398 8.02 9.02 7.42
C LEU A 398 6.71 8.23 7.55
N ILE A 399 5.68 8.79 8.17
CA ILE A 399 4.34 8.18 8.25
C ILE A 399 3.78 7.90 6.85
N LEU A 400 3.87 8.88 5.95
CA LEU A 400 3.36 8.77 4.59
C LEU A 400 4.18 7.79 3.75
N GLU A 401 5.52 7.82 3.89
CA GLU A 401 6.43 6.93 3.20
C GLU A 401 6.26 5.47 3.64
N LYS A 402 6.24 5.22 4.95
CA LYS A 402 6.02 3.90 5.54
C LYS A 402 4.55 3.50 5.49
N GLN A 403 3.63 4.37 5.08
CA GLN A 403 2.18 4.13 5.08
C GLN A 403 1.66 3.59 6.42
N SER A 404 2.28 4.01 7.52
CA SER A 404 1.96 3.50 8.86
C SER A 404 0.81 4.29 9.45
N LYS A 405 -0.08 3.61 10.18
CA LYS A 405 -1.24 4.23 10.83
C LYS A 405 -0.87 4.57 12.27
N VAL A 406 -1.04 5.83 12.67
CA VAL A 406 -0.70 6.31 14.02
C VAL A 406 -1.97 6.68 14.79
N THR A 407 -2.21 5.99 15.89
CA THR A 407 -3.35 6.23 16.79
C THR A 407 -2.84 6.76 18.12
N PHE A 408 -3.34 7.92 18.54
CA PHE A 408 -2.96 8.56 19.80
C PHE A 408 -4.02 8.31 20.86
N LEU A 409 -3.60 7.82 22.02
CA LEU A 409 -4.39 7.75 23.25
C LEU A 409 -3.81 8.77 24.22
N LEU A 410 -4.53 9.90 24.35
CA LEU A 410 -4.11 11.05 25.13
C LEU A 410 -4.94 11.15 26.40
N THR A 411 -4.26 11.22 27.54
CA THR A 411 -4.94 11.46 28.82
C THR A 411 -4.90 12.93 29.21
N GLU A 412 -6.06 13.52 29.51
CA GLU A 412 -6.15 14.86 30.09
C GLU A 412 -6.47 14.78 31.57
N ASP A 413 -5.56 15.27 32.40
CA ASP A 413 -5.81 15.39 33.83
C ASP A 413 -6.68 16.64 34.11
N LEU A 414 -7.97 16.42 34.34
CA LEU A 414 -8.98 17.47 34.60
C LEU A 414 -8.75 18.21 35.93
N SER A 415 -7.81 17.74 36.75
CA SER A 415 -7.43 18.33 38.05
C SER A 415 -7.04 19.81 37.95
N ASN A 416 -6.53 20.26 36.79
CA ASN A 416 -6.14 21.65 36.54
C ASN A 416 -7.32 22.61 36.23
N LYS A 417 -8.53 22.12 35.91
CA LYS A 417 -9.71 22.98 35.71
C LYS A 417 -10.48 23.28 37.00
N ALA A 418 -10.24 22.52 38.07
CA ALA A 418 -11.00 22.62 39.33
C ALA A 418 -10.34 23.52 40.41
N SER A 419 -9.08 23.94 40.25
CA SER A 419 -8.37 24.74 41.27
C SER A 419 -8.69 26.25 41.24
N GLY A 420 -9.89 26.63 40.80
CA GLY A 420 -10.35 28.03 40.79
C GLY A 420 -10.85 28.55 42.14
N ARG A 421 -10.87 27.74 43.20
CA ARG A 421 -11.26 28.18 44.55
C ARG A 421 -10.45 27.46 45.63
N GLY A 422 -9.27 27.97 45.96
CA GLY A 422 -8.49 27.45 47.09
C GLY A 422 -7.11 28.09 47.19
N ILE A 423 -6.96 28.98 48.15
CA ILE A 423 -5.72 29.72 48.49
C ILE A 423 -4.64 28.75 48.98
N LEU A 424 -3.50 28.65 48.26
CA LEU A 424 -2.11 28.71 48.76
C LEU A 424 -1.07 28.20 47.72
N LYS A 425 -0.19 29.13 47.31
CA LYS A 425 1.17 28.98 46.74
C LYS A 425 1.56 27.62 46.11
N ARG A 426 1.62 27.57 44.77
CA ARG A 426 2.53 26.68 44.04
C ARG A 426 3.07 27.39 42.78
N LYS A 427 4.35 27.15 42.48
CA LYS A 427 5.15 27.69 41.36
C LYS A 427 4.29 27.93 40.11
N ARG A 428 4.53 29.05 39.44
CA ARG A 428 4.02 29.45 38.13
C ARG A 428 4.21 28.30 37.12
N ARG A 429 3.26 27.36 37.06
CA ARG A 429 3.16 26.38 35.97
C ARG A 429 2.63 27.13 34.76
N GLU A 430 3.28 26.99 33.62
CA GLU A 430 2.83 27.61 32.38
C GLU A 430 1.37 27.24 32.12
N ILE A 431 0.57 28.24 31.74
CA ILE A 431 -0.81 28.02 31.31
C ILE A 431 -0.70 27.34 29.94
N LEU A 432 -0.79 26.02 29.95
CA LEU A 432 -0.72 25.20 28.76
C LEU A 432 -1.84 25.58 27.77
N SER A 433 -1.49 25.71 26.50
CA SER A 433 -2.44 26.07 25.44
C SER A 433 -3.57 25.03 25.34
N PRO A 434 -4.83 25.45 25.14
CA PRO A 434 -5.93 24.52 24.82
C PRO A 434 -5.65 23.66 23.57
N ASP A 435 -4.76 24.11 22.69
CA ASP A 435 -4.43 23.46 21.41
C ASP A 435 -3.12 22.64 21.48
N ARG A 436 -2.61 22.34 22.67
CA ARG A 436 -1.28 21.70 22.84
C ARG A 436 -1.14 20.33 22.17
N PHE A 437 -2.25 19.64 21.92
CA PHE A 437 -2.30 18.34 21.26
C PHE A 437 -2.62 18.38 19.75
N SER A 438 -2.74 19.56 19.13
CA SER A 438 -3.14 19.68 17.71
C SER A 438 -2.21 19.00 16.72
N LEU A 439 -0.90 18.94 17.03
CA LEU A 439 0.07 18.21 16.22
C LEU A 439 -0.24 16.71 16.16
N TYR A 440 -0.64 16.12 17.30
CA TYR A 440 -1.03 14.71 17.35
C TYR A 440 -2.28 14.44 16.52
N SER A 441 -3.31 15.29 16.65
CA SER A 441 -4.53 15.20 15.84
C SER A 441 -4.26 15.31 14.34
N SER A 442 -3.33 16.19 13.96
CA SER A 442 -2.92 16.34 12.56
C SER A 442 -2.19 15.10 12.03
N LEU A 443 -1.24 14.54 12.79
CA LEU A 443 -0.51 13.32 12.40
C LEU A 443 -1.44 12.10 12.31
N ALA A 444 -2.31 11.90 13.30
CA ALA A 444 -3.31 10.84 13.26
C ALA A 444 -4.18 10.94 12.00
N SER A 445 -4.74 12.12 11.73
CA SER A 445 -5.59 12.35 10.56
C SER A 445 -4.87 12.08 9.24
N VAL A 446 -3.63 12.53 9.08
CA VAL A 446 -2.84 12.29 7.85
C VAL A 446 -2.51 10.80 7.68
N SER A 447 -2.28 10.08 8.78
CA SER A 447 -1.98 8.64 8.76
C SER A 447 -3.21 7.73 8.55
N GLY A 448 -4.43 8.31 8.55
CA GLY A 448 -5.68 7.53 8.61
C GLY A 448 -5.94 6.89 9.99
N GLY A 449 -5.19 7.30 11.01
CA GLY A 449 -5.43 6.97 12.41
C GLY A 449 -6.38 7.95 13.09
N MET A 450 -6.43 7.89 14.41
CA MET A 450 -7.33 8.72 15.21
C MET A 450 -6.65 9.22 16.49
N THR A 451 -7.12 10.35 17.00
CA THR A 451 -6.74 10.86 18.32
C THR A 451 -7.90 10.68 19.27
N ILE A 452 -7.59 10.11 20.42
CA ILE A 452 -8.55 9.75 21.44
C ILE A 452 -8.15 10.48 22.70
N PHE A 453 -9.03 11.35 23.17
CA PHE A 453 -8.89 12.01 24.45
C PHE A 453 -9.61 11.16 25.50
N THR A 454 -8.97 10.94 26.65
CA THR A 454 -9.54 10.17 27.75
C THR A 454 -9.10 10.75 29.10
N THR A 455 -9.58 10.17 30.18
CA THR A 455 -9.12 10.43 31.54
C THR A 455 -8.42 9.18 32.09
N ASN A 456 -7.61 9.33 33.14
CA ASN A 456 -6.95 8.19 33.80
C ASN A 456 -7.97 7.11 34.22
N LYS A 457 -9.21 7.49 34.53
CA LYS A 457 -10.28 6.54 34.92
C LYS A 457 -10.90 5.79 33.76
N ASP A 458 -10.86 6.38 32.56
CA ASP A 458 -11.61 5.91 31.40
C ASP A 458 -10.72 5.25 30.34
N ILE A 459 -9.39 5.38 30.45
CA ILE A 459 -8.44 4.91 29.45
C ILE A 459 -8.55 3.42 29.13
N HIS A 460 -8.85 2.56 30.12
CA HIS A 460 -9.09 1.14 29.87
C HIS A 460 -10.32 0.90 28.96
N LYS A 461 -11.39 1.69 29.15
CA LYS A 461 -12.60 1.60 28.31
C LYS A 461 -12.33 2.17 26.92
N ALA A 462 -11.67 3.33 26.83
CA ALA A 462 -11.30 3.94 25.56
C ALA A 462 -10.45 2.99 24.71
N SER A 463 -9.42 2.39 25.33
CA SER A 463 -8.54 1.39 24.72
C SER A 463 -9.30 0.17 24.19
N ALA A 464 -10.31 -0.32 24.92
CA ALA A 464 -11.17 -1.40 24.44
C ALA A 464 -11.98 -0.99 23.20
N ILE A 465 -12.48 0.25 23.11
CA ILE A 465 -13.22 0.73 21.93
C ILE A 465 -12.34 0.80 20.69
N VAL A 466 -11.06 1.16 20.84
CA VAL A 466 -10.09 1.14 19.72
C VAL A 466 -9.95 -0.27 19.14
N GLU A 467 -10.17 -1.33 19.93
CA GLU A 467 -9.96 -2.72 19.51
C GLU A 467 -10.83 -3.10 18.33
N ASP A 468 -12.08 -2.65 18.36
CA ASP A 468 -13.01 -2.92 17.30
C ASP A 468 -12.55 -2.36 15.96
N SER A 469 -11.91 -1.19 15.97
CA SER A 469 -11.42 -0.53 14.75
C SER A 469 -10.16 -1.15 14.16
N THR A 470 -9.48 -2.01 14.92
CA THR A 470 -8.18 -2.61 14.55
C THR A 470 -8.27 -4.11 14.27
N THR A 471 -9.40 -4.75 14.57
CA THR A 471 -9.62 -6.16 14.24
C THR A 471 -9.75 -6.40 12.72
N SER A 472 -8.90 -7.27 12.18
CA SER A 472 -8.79 -7.60 10.75
C SER A 472 -10.06 -8.16 10.09
N HIS A 473 -10.99 -8.68 10.91
CA HIS A 473 -12.26 -9.29 10.45
C HIS A 473 -13.42 -8.30 10.31
N LYS A 474 -13.25 -7.05 10.76
CA LYS A 474 -14.27 -6.00 10.64
C LYS A 474 -13.93 -5.10 9.47
N VAL A 475 -14.86 -5.01 8.52
CA VAL A 475 -14.72 -4.08 7.39
C VAL A 475 -15.31 -2.74 7.82
N GLN A 476 -14.51 -1.69 7.68
CA GLN A 476 -14.99 -0.32 7.79
C GLN A 476 -15.82 0.00 6.54
N LEU A 477 -17.12 0.21 6.73
CA LEU A 477 -18.10 0.29 5.64
C LEU A 477 -18.23 1.69 5.03
N ASP A 478 -17.75 2.74 5.71
CA ASP A 478 -17.48 4.09 5.17
C ASP A 478 -17.02 5.01 6.31
N THR A 479 -16.30 6.09 6.00
CA THR A 479 -16.02 7.22 6.92
C THR A 479 -16.51 8.52 6.31
N PRO A 480 -17.78 8.88 6.51
CA PRO A 480 -18.24 10.21 6.13
C PRO A 480 -17.87 11.19 7.26
N THR A 481 -16.99 12.15 6.96
CA THR A 481 -16.71 13.31 7.83
C THR A 481 -17.77 14.37 7.60
N TRP A 482 -18.56 14.70 8.64
CA TRP A 482 -19.58 15.74 8.56
C TRP A 482 -19.16 16.95 9.41
N THR A 483 -18.96 18.11 8.77
CA THR A 483 -18.76 19.40 9.46
C THR A 483 -20.08 20.17 9.49
N LEU A 484 -20.70 20.33 10.67
CA LEU A 484 -21.98 21.06 10.76
C LEU A 484 -21.75 22.56 10.98
N GLY A 485 -22.07 23.36 9.96
CA GLY A 485 -22.27 24.80 10.10
C GLY A 485 -23.59 25.13 10.81
N LYS A 486 -23.50 25.86 11.94
CA LYS A 486 -24.53 26.61 12.69
C LYS A 486 -25.87 25.90 13.00
N LYS A 487 -26.09 25.72 14.32
CA LYS A 487 -27.34 25.46 15.06
C LYS A 487 -28.61 25.24 14.22
N LYS A 488 -29.06 23.99 14.10
CA LYS A 488 -30.48 23.66 13.94
C LYS A 488 -30.86 22.57 14.94
N LYS A 489 -31.70 22.94 15.92
CA LYS A 489 -32.47 21.99 16.74
C LYS A 489 -33.43 21.27 15.80
N LYS A 490 -33.27 19.96 15.63
CA LYS A 490 -34.26 19.10 14.99
C LYS A 490 -34.44 17.86 15.86
N SER A 491 -35.61 17.79 16.51
CA SER A 491 -36.09 16.62 17.23
C SER A 491 -36.81 15.73 16.23
N TYR A 492 -36.31 14.52 16.03
CA TYR A 492 -37.05 13.44 15.37
C TYR A 492 -36.70 12.12 16.07
N SER A 493 -37.68 11.56 16.76
CA SER A 493 -37.68 10.21 17.32
C SER A 493 -37.83 9.18 16.20
N VAL A 494 -37.03 8.12 16.19
CA VAL A 494 -37.25 6.95 15.33
C VAL A 494 -37.94 5.88 16.16
N HIS A 495 -39.15 5.52 15.77
CA HIS A 495 -39.85 4.32 16.26
C HIS A 495 -39.59 3.18 15.28
N GLN A 496 -39.16 2.04 15.80
CA GLN A 496 -39.37 0.75 15.16
C GLN A 496 -39.93 -0.20 16.22
N ALA A 497 -41.06 -0.84 15.90
CA ALA A 497 -41.68 -1.86 16.73
C ALA A 497 -41.41 -3.21 16.06
N LEU A 498 -40.70 -4.10 16.76
CA LEU A 498 -40.86 -5.54 16.54
C LEU A 498 -41.92 -6.03 17.55
N LEU A 499 -42.54 -7.19 17.31
CA LEU A 499 -43.42 -7.89 18.25
C LEU A 499 -42.68 -8.42 19.51
N SER A 500 -41.70 -7.67 20.02
CA SER A 500 -40.98 -7.90 21.26
C SER A 500 -41.01 -6.63 22.10
N THR A 501 -41.63 -6.72 23.27
CA THR A 501 -41.94 -5.63 24.20
C THR A 501 -40.87 -5.44 25.29
N ALA A 502 -39.59 -5.66 25.02
CA ALA A 502 -38.56 -5.47 26.06
C ALA A 502 -37.20 -5.03 25.53
N GLY A 503 -36.88 -3.73 25.70
CA GLY A 503 -35.51 -3.21 25.75
C GLY A 503 -35.04 -2.36 24.55
N PRO A 504 -33.93 -1.60 24.74
CA PRO A 504 -33.29 -0.86 23.65
C PRO A 504 -32.67 -1.82 22.62
N LEU A 505 -32.73 -1.50 21.33
CA LEU A 505 -32.18 -2.32 20.22
C LEU A 505 -30.64 -2.26 20.10
N ALA A 506 -30.01 -1.40 20.88
CA ALA A 506 -28.57 -1.20 20.89
C ALA A 506 -28.11 -0.75 22.28
N GLU A 507 -26.90 -1.12 22.63
CA GLU A 507 -26.19 -0.62 23.81
C GLU A 507 -25.24 0.50 23.40
N LEU A 508 -25.19 1.55 24.22
CA LEU A 508 -24.26 2.66 24.06
C LEU A 508 -23.21 2.59 25.17
N GLU A 509 -21.96 2.37 24.78
CA GLU A 509 -20.81 2.57 25.67
C GLU A 509 -20.17 3.92 25.37
N GLN A 510 -19.85 4.67 26.42
CA GLN A 510 -19.19 5.98 26.31
C GLN A 510 -17.91 6.00 27.14
N SER A 511 -16.84 6.55 26.56
CA SER A 511 -15.57 6.78 27.25
C SER A 511 -14.83 7.96 26.62
N GLY A 512 -14.56 9.03 27.38
CA GLY A 512 -13.70 10.14 26.93
C GLY A 512 -14.17 10.94 25.70
N GLY A 513 -15.41 10.76 25.23
CA GLY A 513 -15.88 11.34 23.96
C GLY A 513 -15.84 10.37 22.78
N LEU A 514 -15.38 9.13 22.99
CA LEU A 514 -15.71 7.99 22.15
C LEU A 514 -17.06 7.40 22.55
N TYR A 515 -17.82 7.02 21.53
CA TYR A 515 -19.10 6.36 21.65
C TYR A 515 -19.06 5.07 20.83
N ARG A 516 -19.34 3.93 21.46
CA ARG A 516 -19.53 2.64 20.81
C ARG A 516 -21.00 2.30 20.87
N ILE A 517 -21.59 2.02 19.71
CA ILE A 517 -22.97 1.56 19.59
C ILE A 517 -22.93 0.10 19.16
N CYS A 518 -23.38 -0.80 20.04
CA CYS A 518 -23.47 -2.23 19.79
C CYS A 518 -24.93 -2.61 19.53
N LEU A 519 -25.25 -3.09 18.32
CA LEU A 519 -26.59 -3.60 18.04
C LEU A 519 -26.81 -4.92 18.78
N LEU A 520 -27.94 -5.06 19.46
CA LEU A 520 -28.28 -6.28 20.19
C LEU A 520 -28.85 -7.34 19.22
N PRO A 521 -28.42 -8.61 19.31
CA PRO A 521 -28.97 -9.67 18.47
C PRO A 521 -30.43 -9.99 18.84
N PRO A 522 -31.26 -10.42 17.86
CA PRO A 522 -30.90 -10.65 16.46
C PRO A 522 -30.81 -9.35 15.63
N ILE A 523 -29.73 -9.20 14.85
CA ILE A 523 -29.54 -8.06 13.94
C ILE A 523 -30.15 -8.41 12.59
N GLU A 524 -31.21 -7.71 12.18
CA GLU A 524 -31.86 -7.92 10.88
C GLU A 524 -31.26 -7.05 9.76
N PRO A 525 -31.17 -7.58 8.52
CA PRO A 525 -30.76 -6.78 7.37
C PRO A 525 -31.81 -5.70 7.04
N GLY A 526 -31.38 -4.46 6.82
CA GLY A 526 -32.28 -3.35 6.53
C GLY A 526 -31.57 -2.01 6.46
N GLN A 527 -32.33 -0.93 6.24
CA GLN A 527 -31.83 0.43 6.36
C GLN A 527 -31.87 0.86 7.83
N TRP A 528 -30.71 1.24 8.37
CA TRP A 528 -30.56 1.75 9.73
C TRP A 528 -30.37 3.27 9.67
N GLN A 529 -31.16 4.00 10.46
CA GLN A 529 -31.03 5.46 10.57
C GLN A 529 -30.49 5.82 11.95
N LEU A 530 -29.25 6.32 11.99
CA LEU A 530 -28.61 6.81 13.21
C LEU A 530 -28.70 8.33 13.28
N THR A 531 -29.24 8.87 14.37
CA THR A 531 -29.31 10.32 14.62
C THR A 531 -28.36 10.69 15.75
N VAL A 532 -27.39 11.57 15.49
CA VAL A 532 -26.43 12.05 16.48
C VAL A 532 -26.49 13.55 16.61
N THR A 533 -26.52 14.03 17.85
CA THR A 533 -26.51 15.46 18.17
C THR A 533 -25.22 15.75 18.93
N ALA A 534 -24.32 16.54 18.35
CA ALA A 534 -23.03 16.86 18.96
C ALA A 534 -22.70 18.34 18.87
N HIS A 535 -21.93 18.82 19.85
CA HIS A 535 -21.37 20.16 19.87
C HIS A 535 -19.94 20.13 19.30
N GLY A 536 -19.82 19.89 17.99
CA GLY A 536 -18.52 19.80 17.29
C GLY A 536 -18.57 18.92 16.05
N SER A 537 -17.42 18.72 15.40
CA SER A 537 -17.25 17.73 14.34
C SER A 537 -17.26 16.32 14.94
N VAL A 538 -18.01 15.41 14.33
CA VAL A 538 -18.06 14.00 14.72
C VAL A 538 -17.65 13.15 13.53
N THR A 539 -16.80 12.16 13.77
CA THR A 539 -16.41 11.16 12.77
C THR A 539 -17.11 9.84 13.12
N PHE A 540 -17.76 9.23 12.12
CA PHE A 540 -18.38 7.92 12.26
C PHE A 540 -17.47 6.86 11.64
N SER A 541 -17.24 5.78 12.39
CA SER A 541 -16.65 4.55 11.86
C SER A 541 -17.67 3.43 12.02
N VAL A 542 -18.26 2.98 10.92
CA VAL A 542 -19.21 1.86 10.92
C VAL A 542 -18.44 0.58 10.64
N LEU A 543 -18.46 -0.34 11.61
CA LEU A 543 -17.78 -1.62 11.52
C LEU A 543 -18.79 -2.75 11.34
N GLY A 544 -18.67 -3.49 10.25
CA GLY A 544 -19.51 -4.66 9.96
C GLY A 544 -18.69 -5.95 9.93
N LYS A 545 -19.28 -7.06 10.36
CA LYS A 545 -18.81 -8.40 9.96
C LYS A 545 -19.40 -8.68 8.58
N ARG A 546 -18.56 -8.99 7.59
CA ARG A 546 -19.03 -9.38 6.26
C ARG A 546 -19.66 -10.77 6.37
N LEU A 547 -20.99 -10.84 6.39
CA LEU A 547 -21.70 -12.07 6.01
C LEU A 547 -21.56 -12.19 4.49
N SER A 548 -20.98 -13.30 4.03
CA SER A 548 -20.84 -13.62 2.61
C SER A 548 -22.21 -13.47 1.92
N PRO A 549 -22.33 -12.73 0.80
CA PRO A 549 -23.60 -12.65 0.10
C PRO A 549 -23.91 -14.01 -0.53
N LEU A 550 -24.81 -14.75 0.10
CA LEU A 550 -25.64 -15.74 -0.57
C LEU A 550 -26.47 -14.98 -1.63
N PHE A 551 -26.29 -15.37 -2.90
CA PHE A 551 -27.21 -15.13 -4.02
C PHE A 551 -27.92 -13.76 -4.07
N CYS A 552 -27.48 -12.89 -4.98
CA CYS A 552 -28.42 -11.97 -5.64
C CYS A 552 -28.35 -12.16 -7.16
N LYS A 553 -29.27 -12.99 -7.66
CA LYS A 553 -29.77 -12.89 -9.04
C LYS A 553 -30.53 -11.57 -9.16
N GLN A 554 -30.14 -10.72 -10.09
CA GLN A 554 -31.05 -9.81 -10.83
C GLN A 554 -30.76 -10.13 -12.30
N ARG A 555 -31.65 -10.75 -13.09
CA ARG A 555 -32.97 -10.27 -13.55
C ARG A 555 -32.95 -8.77 -13.86
N SER A 556 -32.49 -8.45 -15.07
CA SER A 556 -33.30 -7.89 -16.14
C SER A 556 -32.65 -8.25 -17.47
#